data_AF-A0A0C3QLZ6-F1
#
_entry.id   AF-A0A0C3QLZ6-F1
#
_cell.length_a   1.000
_cell.length_b   1.000
_cell.length_c   1.000
_cell.angle_alpha   90.00
_cell.angle_beta   90.00
_cell.angle_gamma   90.00
#
_symmetry.space_group_name_H-M   'P 1'
#
loop_
_entity.id
_entity.type
_entity.pdbx_description
1 polymer ?
#
loop_
_entity_poly.entity_id
_entity_poly.type
_entity_poly.pdbx_seq_one_letter_code
_entity_poly.pdbx_strand_id
1 'polypeptide(L)' 'GTIRGDFALAVGRNVCHGSDTVENAEKEIKLWFPEGVVQWTDVKAEWIFE' A
#
# COMPACT_ATOMS: atom_id res chain seq x y z
N GLY A 1 15.68 -3.63 7.10
CA GLY A 1 15.09 -2.78 8.14
C GLY A 1 13.70 -2.40 7.70
N THR A 2 13.36 -1.12 7.77
CA THR A 2 12.14 -0.57 7.18
C THR A 2 12.50 0.28 5.97
N ILE A 3 11.57 0.51 5.03
CA ILE A 3 11.84 1.34 3.84
C ILE A 3 12.45 2.69 4.24
N ARG A 4 11.86 3.39 5.21
CA ARG A 4 12.38 4.69 5.65
C ARG A 4 13.66 4.56 6.49
N GLY A 5 13.81 3.52 7.29
CA GLY A 5 15.04 3.30 8.07
C GLY A 5 16.24 3.03 7.17
N ASP A 6 16.03 2.34 6.05
CA ASP A 6 17.10 1.93 5.15
C ASP A 6 17.37 3.01 4.06
N PHE A 7 16.37 3.81 3.68
CA PHE A 7 16.45 4.71 2.51
C PHE A 7 16.11 6.19 2.75
N ALA A 8 15.63 6.59 3.93
CA ALA A 8 15.28 8.00 4.21
C ALA A 8 16.22 8.65 5.23
N LEU A 9 16.55 9.92 5.00
CA LEU A 9 17.38 10.72 5.91
C LEU A 9 16.62 11.89 6.55
N ALA A 10 15.48 12.30 5.98
CA ALA A 10 14.72 13.45 6.44
C ALA A 10 13.20 13.22 6.29
N VAL A 11 12.41 13.80 7.20
CA VAL A 11 10.94 13.65 7.21
C VAL A 11 10.31 14.13 5.90
N GLY A 12 10.77 15.25 5.33
CA GLY A 12 10.26 15.78 4.06
C GLY A 12 10.74 15.04 2.80
N ARG A 13 11.56 14.00 2.95
CA ARG A 13 12.10 13.15 1.87
C ARG A 13 12.08 11.69 2.34
N ASN A 14 10.89 11.22 2.70
CA ASN A 14 10.68 9.94 3.38
C ASN A 14 10.20 8.80 2.46
N VAL A 15 10.49 8.91 1.16
CA VAL A 15 10.37 7.88 0.11
C VAL A 15 8.95 7.47 -0.27
N CYS A 16 8.09 7.07 0.67
CA CYS A 16 6.79 6.49 0.39
C CYS A 16 5.67 7.06 1.26
N HIS A 17 4.44 6.99 0.76
CA HIS A 17 3.19 7.20 1.50
C HIS A 17 2.45 5.86 1.65
N GLY A 18 1.65 5.73 2.71
CA GLY A 18 0.72 4.63 2.91
C GLY A 18 -0.44 5.15 3.76
N SER A 19 -1.66 4.74 3.43
CA SER A 19 -2.86 5.17 4.14
C SER A 19 -2.77 4.77 5.62
N ASP A 20 -3.22 5.67 6.49
CA ASP A 20 -3.07 5.57 7.95
C ASP A 20 -4.23 4.84 8.64
N THR A 21 -5.39 4.72 7.98
CA THR A 21 -6.55 3.93 8.42
C THR A 21 -7.23 3.23 7.25
N VAL A 22 -8.15 2.30 7.54
CA VAL A 22 -8.97 1.62 6.52
C VAL A 22 -9.86 2.62 5.79
N GLU A 23 -10.49 3.55 6.52
CA GLU A 23 -11.37 4.56 5.95
C GLU A 23 -10.60 5.51 5.00
N ASN A 24 -9.39 5.91 5.39
CA ASN A 24 -8.54 6.72 4.53
C ASN A 24 -8.01 5.92 3.33
N ALA A 25 -7.72 4.62 3.49
CA ALA A 25 -7.36 3.75 2.37
C ALA A 25 -8.49 3.66 1.34
N GLU A 26 -9.73 3.44 1.78
CA GLU A 26 -10.89 3.41 0.88
C GLU A 26 -11.08 4.74 0.14
N LYS A 27 -10.88 5.86 0.84
CA LYS A 27 -10.95 7.21 0.24
C LYS A 27 -9.86 7.44 -0.80
N GLU A 28 -8.61 7.09 -0.47
CA GLU A 28 -7.47 7.24 -1.38
C GLU A 28 -7.60 6.31 -2.59
N ILE A 29 -7.99 5.05 -2.41
CA ILE A 29 -8.20 4.10 -3.52
C ILE A 29 -9.25 4.65 -4.50
N LYS A 30 -10.39 5.14 -4.01
CA LYS A 30 -11.44 5.74 -4.85
C LYS A 30 -10.98 7.00 -5.58
N LEU A 31 -10.08 7.77 -4.96
CA LEU A 31 -9.52 8.98 -5.56
C LEU A 31 -8.53 8.68 -6.69
N TRP A 32 -7.59 7.76 -6.43
CA TRP A 32 -6.47 7.49 -7.34
C TRP A 32 -6.76 6.44 -8.41
N PHE A 33 -7.71 5.54 -8.15
CA PHE A 33 -8.14 4.48 -9.07
C PHE A 33 -9.66 4.54 -9.29
N PRO A 34 -10.17 5.61 -9.91
CA PRO A 34 -11.61 5.80 -10.08
C PRO A 34 -12.27 4.74 -10.97
N GLU A 35 -11.51 4.09 -11.85
CA GLU A 35 -11.96 2.97 -12.68
C GLU A 35 -11.99 1.63 -11.91
N GLY A 36 -11.53 1.62 -10.65
CA GLY A 36 -11.44 0.45 -9.80
C GLY A 36 -10.10 -0.27 -9.90
N VAL A 37 -10.07 -1.50 -9.38
CA VAL A 37 -8.86 -2.31 -9.22
C VAL A 37 -8.87 -3.54 -10.12
N VAL A 38 -7.70 -3.93 -10.62
CA VAL A 38 -7.54 -5.16 -11.41
C VAL A 38 -7.69 -6.38 -10.51
N GLN A 39 -8.63 -7.26 -10.86
CA GLN A 39 -8.85 -8.53 -10.16
C GLN A 39 -7.98 -9.63 -10.74
N TRP A 40 -7.39 -10.45 -9.88
CA TRP A 40 -6.60 -11.62 -10.26
C TRP A 40 -6.61 -12.67 -9.14
N THR A 41 -6.21 -13.90 -9.48
CA THR A 41 -6.11 -15.01 -8.52
C THR A 41 -4.64 -15.30 -8.23
N ASP A 42 -4.24 -15.21 -6.96
CA ASP A 42 -2.87 -15.55 -6.56
C ASP A 42 -2.71 -17.06 -6.36
N VAL A 43 -1.90 -17.68 -7.22
CA VAL A 43 -1.53 -19.10 -7.11
C VAL A 43 -0.80 -19.42 -5.80
N LYS A 44 -0.27 -18.41 -5.11
CA LYS A 44 0.39 -18.56 -3.81
C LYS A 44 -0.55 -18.38 -2.63
N ALA A 45 -1.81 -18.00 -2.85
CA ALA A 45 -2.76 -17.74 -1.76
C ALA A 45 -2.88 -18.94 -0.80
N GLU A 46 -2.89 -20.17 -1.34
CA GLU A 46 -2.94 -21.43 -0.57
C GLU A 46 -1.77 -21.62 0.41
N TRP A 47 -0.62 -20.99 0.16
CA TRP A 47 0.56 -21.09 1.02
C TRP A 47 0.68 -19.91 2.01
N ILE A 48 -0.12 -18.86 1.82
CA ILE A 48 -0.06 -17.62 2.60
C ILE A 48 -1.18 -17.58 3.64
N PHE A 49 -2.36 -18.09 3.30
CA PHE A 49 -3.55 -18.09 4.13
C PHE A 49 -3.88 -19.52 4.59
N GLU A 50 -4.32 -19.66 5.85
CA GLU A 50 -4.94 -20.88 6.39
C GLU A 50 -6.47 -20.81 6.26
#